data_AF-A0A7C9NU43-F1
#
_entry.id   AF-A0A7C9NU43-F1
#
_cell.length_a   1.000
_cell.length_b   1.000
_cell.length_c   1.000
_cell.angle_alpha   90.00
_cell.angle_beta   90.00
_cell.angle_gamma   90.00
#
_symmetry.space_group_name_H-M   'P 1'
#
loop_
_entity.id
_entity.type
_entity.pdbx_description
1 polymer ?
#
loop_
_entity_poly.entity_id
_entity_poly.type
_entity_poly.pdbx_seq_one_letter_code
_entity_poly.pdbx_strand_id
1 'polypeptide(L)'
;MDMPFATFIKSIYKAIGEGMSRAQFTQNAFAAMSAYEDAEQNPAYDYEMRTFRNYWGGSSIRVLASRMLHHTSPERFADYLEHRLTDSSRRLLFDELSPYCDRMSNENVAESCAWLFDRIIEAAAIPSKEKAFEYPCENPAFLPEDVALLQEAGSLCPRCGKEPLVKGRGRKVTPNYVKTPVIPPHARSRNILDGIKRVTSWVPEEGSRDDYILLCPSCSREYLRNCSTSDVSNLVSIKRSLIEAENSRWLANQHDLQEGIVELLFSLVGSNLDEASSSEELRIEAHAVRDKIQRGNAFLRNTTESYVTSYYGFIREEFRNLEKAGLLHWETVAGQFKSYSQTLEDSGMPQNDVVDALCDWIALKTGYNDSRFACYALVAFFIQDCEVFHAAS
;
A
#
# COMPACT_ATOMS: atom_id res chain seq x y z
N MET A 1 -0.47 -26.30 -0.24
CA MET A 1 -1.02 -27.23 -1.24
C MET A 1 -2.26 -27.86 -0.62
N ASP A 2 -3.44 -27.70 -1.22
CA ASP A 2 -4.67 -28.26 -0.63
C ASP A 2 -4.75 -29.76 -0.89
N MET A 3 -5.00 -30.54 0.16
CA MET A 3 -5.09 -31.99 0.08
C MET A 3 -6.56 -32.42 -0.18
N PRO A 4 -6.86 -33.17 -1.26
CA PRO A 4 -8.19 -33.71 -1.46
C PRO A 4 -8.58 -34.72 -0.37
N PHE A 5 -9.83 -34.67 0.11
CA PHE A 5 -10.35 -35.60 1.12
C PHE A 5 -10.12 -37.08 0.74
N ALA A 6 -10.35 -37.42 -0.52
CA ALA A 6 -10.16 -38.78 -1.02
C ALA A 6 -8.72 -39.27 -0.87
N THR A 7 -7.74 -38.37 -0.99
CA THR A 7 -6.32 -38.69 -0.80
C THR A 7 -6.02 -38.84 0.68
N PHE A 8 -6.49 -37.89 1.50
CA PHE A 8 -6.33 -37.92 2.95
C PHE A 8 -6.87 -39.22 3.57
N ILE A 9 -8.14 -39.56 3.31
CA ILE A 9 -8.77 -40.72 3.94
C ILE A 9 -8.14 -42.04 3.50
N LYS A 10 -7.57 -42.10 2.29
CA LYS A 10 -6.79 -43.26 1.80
C LYS A 10 -5.52 -43.45 2.61
N SER A 11 -4.79 -42.37 2.90
CA SER A 11 -3.58 -42.42 3.72
C SER A 11 -3.89 -42.88 5.15
N ILE A 12 -4.90 -42.32 5.79
CA ILE A 12 -5.31 -42.75 7.14
C ILE A 12 -5.78 -44.21 7.15
N TYR A 13 -6.53 -44.65 6.14
CA TYR A 13 -6.98 -46.03 6.05
C TYR A 13 -5.84 -47.04 5.85
N LYS A 14 -4.78 -46.70 5.10
CA LYS A 14 -3.59 -47.58 5.02
C LYS A 14 -2.94 -47.78 6.39
N ALA A 15 -2.99 -46.75 7.23
CA ALA A 15 -2.36 -46.76 8.54
C ALA A 15 -3.16 -47.52 9.61
N ILE A 16 -4.50 -47.38 9.62
CA ILE A 16 -5.36 -47.87 10.73
C ILE A 16 -6.69 -48.51 10.28
N GLY A 17 -6.89 -48.74 8.98
CA GLY A 17 -8.14 -49.20 8.40
C GLY A 17 -8.34 -50.71 8.35
N GLU A 18 -7.37 -51.48 8.85
CA GLU A 18 -7.42 -52.96 8.84
C GLU A 18 -8.69 -53.48 9.54
N GLY A 19 -9.33 -54.48 8.94
CA GLY A 19 -10.57 -55.07 9.47
C GLY A 19 -11.84 -54.26 9.24
N MET A 20 -11.77 -53.06 8.64
CA MET A 20 -12.95 -52.23 8.34
C MET A 20 -13.18 -52.08 6.84
N SER A 21 -14.45 -52.09 6.43
CA SER A 21 -14.79 -51.67 5.07
C SER A 21 -14.48 -50.18 4.87
N ARG A 22 -14.09 -49.77 3.65
CA ARG A 22 -13.82 -48.35 3.33
C ARG A 22 -14.97 -47.41 3.73
N ALA A 23 -16.21 -47.85 3.54
CA ALA A 23 -17.40 -47.08 3.89
C ALA A 23 -17.51 -46.90 5.41
N GLN A 24 -17.43 -48.01 6.16
CA GLN A 24 -17.53 -48.00 7.62
C GLN A 24 -16.39 -47.20 8.24
N PHE A 25 -15.17 -47.34 7.74
CA PHE A 25 -14.03 -46.56 8.19
C PHE A 25 -14.25 -45.05 8.00
N THR A 26 -14.75 -44.66 6.83
CA THR A 26 -14.98 -43.24 6.53
C THR A 26 -16.07 -42.64 7.41
N GLN A 27 -17.15 -43.39 7.67
CA GLN A 27 -18.18 -42.97 8.63
C GLN A 27 -17.59 -42.82 10.03
N ASN A 28 -16.82 -43.81 10.51
CA ASN A 28 -16.16 -43.76 11.81
C ASN A 28 -15.23 -42.55 11.92
N ALA A 29 -14.52 -42.21 10.85
CA ALA A 29 -13.64 -41.04 10.83
C ALA A 29 -14.42 -39.73 11.01
N PHE A 30 -15.53 -39.54 10.27
CA PHE A 30 -16.39 -38.37 10.47
C PHE A 30 -17.05 -38.36 11.85
N ALA A 31 -17.47 -39.52 12.36
CA ALA A 31 -18.06 -39.63 13.69
C ALA A 31 -17.05 -39.29 14.80
N ALA A 32 -15.80 -39.75 14.68
CA ALA A 32 -14.73 -39.43 15.63
C ALA A 32 -14.31 -37.95 15.56
N MET A 33 -14.45 -37.32 14.39
CA MET A 33 -14.24 -35.89 14.21
C MET A 33 -15.39 -35.02 14.76
N SER A 34 -16.53 -35.62 15.11
CA SER A 34 -17.70 -34.87 15.54
C SER A 34 -17.67 -34.53 17.03
N ALA A 35 -17.98 -33.27 17.34
CA ALA A 35 -18.22 -32.76 18.68
C ALA A 35 -19.65 -33.00 19.20
N TYR A 36 -20.59 -33.48 18.37
CA TYR A 36 -21.93 -33.86 18.84
C TYR A 36 -21.84 -34.92 19.94
N GLU A 37 -22.57 -34.70 21.05
CA GLU A 37 -22.63 -35.63 22.18
C GLU A 37 -23.68 -36.74 21.96
N ASP A 38 -24.73 -36.42 21.22
CA ASP A 38 -25.81 -37.33 20.86
C ASP A 38 -25.59 -37.90 19.44
N ALA A 39 -25.62 -39.23 19.34
CA ALA A 39 -25.46 -39.93 18.07
C ALA A 39 -26.60 -39.62 17.09
N GLU A 40 -27.82 -39.33 17.58
CA GLU A 40 -28.95 -38.99 16.72
C GLU A 40 -28.81 -37.60 16.06
N GLN A 41 -27.98 -36.72 16.63
CA GLN A 41 -27.73 -35.38 16.11
C GLN A 41 -26.51 -35.33 15.18
N ASN A 42 -25.68 -36.37 15.19
CA ASN A 42 -24.44 -36.39 14.44
C ASN A 42 -24.71 -36.71 12.96
N PRO A 43 -24.45 -35.77 12.03
CA PRO A 43 -24.76 -35.92 10.61
C PRO A 43 -23.98 -37.04 9.93
N ALA A 44 -22.92 -37.60 10.55
CA ALA A 44 -22.21 -38.77 10.05
C ALA A 44 -23.10 -40.03 10.02
N TYR A 45 -24.19 -40.08 10.79
CA TYR A 45 -25.10 -41.23 10.81
C TYR A 45 -26.31 -41.10 9.88
N ASP A 46 -26.50 -39.93 9.26
CA ASP A 46 -27.65 -39.65 8.38
C ASP A 46 -27.51 -40.22 6.95
N TYR A 47 -26.31 -40.68 6.58
CA TYR A 47 -25.99 -41.09 5.21
C TYR A 47 -25.80 -42.59 5.07
N GLU A 48 -26.21 -43.13 3.93
CA GLU A 48 -25.96 -44.53 3.58
C GLU A 48 -24.47 -44.84 3.40
N MET A 49 -24.07 -46.09 3.68
CA MET A 49 -22.71 -46.60 3.47
C MET A 49 -22.19 -46.40 2.04
N ARG A 50 -23.08 -46.37 1.05
CA ARG A 50 -22.72 -46.09 -0.35
C ARG A 50 -22.13 -44.68 -0.52
N THR A 51 -22.66 -43.68 0.18
CA THR A 51 -22.18 -42.30 0.12
C THR A 51 -20.74 -42.19 0.60
N PHE A 52 -20.44 -42.81 1.74
CA PHE A 52 -19.07 -42.88 2.29
C PHE A 52 -18.09 -43.59 1.36
N ARG A 53 -18.53 -44.65 0.67
CA ARG A 53 -17.71 -45.32 -0.35
C ARG A 53 -17.41 -44.40 -1.53
N ASN A 54 -18.38 -43.60 -1.98
CA ASN A 54 -18.22 -42.73 -3.14
C ASN A 54 -17.18 -41.61 -2.91
N TYR A 55 -16.97 -41.16 -1.67
CA TYR A 55 -15.95 -40.16 -1.34
C TYR A 55 -14.54 -40.60 -1.71
N TRP A 56 -14.27 -41.91 -1.72
CA TRP A 56 -12.99 -42.47 -2.17
C TRP A 56 -12.72 -42.28 -3.66
N GLY A 57 -13.80 -42.14 -4.45
CA GLY A 57 -13.77 -41.80 -5.87
C GLY A 57 -13.75 -40.29 -6.14
N GLY A 58 -13.67 -39.45 -5.11
CA GLY A 58 -13.63 -37.99 -5.25
C GLY A 58 -15.01 -37.32 -5.28
N SER A 59 -16.08 -38.04 -4.89
CA SER A 59 -17.39 -37.39 -4.69
C SER A 59 -17.29 -36.30 -3.60
N SER A 60 -18.03 -35.21 -3.80
CA SER A 60 -17.99 -34.06 -2.89
C SER A 60 -18.50 -34.42 -1.50
N ILE A 61 -17.73 -34.06 -0.47
CA ILE A 61 -18.15 -34.15 0.94
C ILE A 61 -18.90 -32.91 1.42
N ARG A 62 -19.12 -31.92 0.55
CA ARG A 62 -19.59 -30.57 0.92
C ARG A 62 -20.81 -30.56 1.82
N VAL A 63 -21.84 -31.34 1.48
CA VAL A 63 -23.11 -31.32 2.24
C VAL A 63 -22.89 -31.84 3.67
N LEU A 64 -22.12 -32.91 3.83
CA LEU A 64 -21.77 -33.43 5.15
C LEU A 64 -20.86 -32.46 5.90
N ALA A 65 -19.83 -31.94 5.24
CA ALA A 65 -18.88 -30.99 5.81
C ALA A 65 -19.56 -29.71 6.30
N SER A 66 -20.47 -29.11 5.52
CA SER A 66 -21.24 -27.92 5.92
C SER A 66 -22.06 -28.14 7.19
N ARG A 67 -22.57 -29.36 7.41
CA ARG A 67 -23.33 -29.70 8.61
C ARG A 67 -22.43 -29.95 9.83
N MET A 68 -21.17 -30.30 9.61
CA MET A 68 -20.20 -30.59 10.68
C MET A 68 -19.36 -29.37 11.08
N LEU A 69 -19.26 -28.34 10.25
CA LEU A 69 -18.29 -27.22 10.36
C LEU A 69 -18.18 -26.58 11.77
N HIS A 70 -19.28 -26.41 12.49
CA HIS A 70 -19.29 -25.78 13.81
C HIS A 70 -19.28 -26.79 14.98
N HIS A 71 -19.17 -28.08 14.64
CA HIS A 71 -19.23 -29.20 15.55
C HIS A 71 -18.14 -30.22 15.23
N THR A 72 -16.95 -29.75 14.83
CA THR A 72 -15.75 -30.59 14.74
C THR A 72 -14.97 -30.58 16.07
N SER A 73 -14.30 -31.68 16.38
CA SER A 73 -13.34 -31.79 17.48
C SER A 73 -12.10 -32.55 17.00
N PRO A 74 -11.05 -31.81 16.60
CA PRO A 74 -9.76 -32.40 16.24
C PRO A 74 -9.18 -33.24 17.38
N GLU A 75 -9.44 -32.90 18.64
CA GLU A 75 -8.92 -33.62 19.80
C GLU A 75 -9.52 -35.03 19.88
N ARG A 76 -10.83 -35.19 19.68
CA ARG A 76 -11.49 -36.51 19.64
C ARG A 76 -10.98 -37.38 18.49
N PHE A 77 -10.73 -36.77 17.34
CA PHE A 77 -10.18 -37.51 16.20
C PHE A 77 -8.70 -37.87 16.41
N ALA A 78 -7.90 -36.97 16.99
CA ALA A 78 -6.52 -37.25 17.36
C ALA A 78 -6.46 -38.42 18.35
N ASP A 79 -7.30 -38.42 19.38
CA ASP A 79 -7.42 -39.53 20.34
C ASP A 79 -7.84 -40.85 19.66
N TYR A 80 -8.80 -40.79 18.74
CA TYR A 80 -9.21 -41.94 17.91
C TYR A 80 -8.04 -42.53 17.10
N LEU A 81 -7.17 -41.68 16.56
CA LEU A 81 -5.97 -42.11 15.85
C LEU A 81 -4.90 -42.66 16.80
N GLU A 82 -4.65 -41.98 17.91
CA GLU A 82 -3.60 -42.30 18.88
C GLU A 82 -3.77 -43.72 19.43
N HIS A 83 -5.01 -44.13 19.71
CA HIS A 83 -5.36 -45.48 20.16
C HIS A 83 -5.17 -46.60 19.12
N ARG A 84 -4.94 -46.25 17.85
CA ARG A 84 -4.87 -47.20 16.72
C ARG A 84 -3.54 -47.15 15.98
N LEU A 85 -2.76 -46.09 16.17
CA LEU A 85 -1.49 -45.91 15.48
C LEU A 85 -0.38 -46.72 16.14
N THR A 86 0.26 -47.56 15.34
CA THR A 86 1.55 -48.20 15.67
C THR A 86 2.71 -47.33 15.21
N ASP A 87 3.92 -47.59 15.70
CA ASP A 87 5.13 -46.86 15.29
C ASP A 87 5.38 -46.93 13.77
N SER A 88 5.07 -48.06 13.14
CA SER A 88 5.17 -48.22 11.69
C SER A 88 4.13 -47.40 10.94
N SER A 89 2.88 -47.37 11.42
CA SER A 89 1.81 -46.56 10.85
C SER A 89 2.05 -45.05 11.02
N ARG A 90 2.67 -44.62 12.12
CA ARG A 90 3.07 -43.21 12.34
C ARG A 90 4.07 -42.74 11.28
N ARG A 91 5.12 -43.53 11.03
CA ARG A 91 6.13 -43.21 10.01
C ARG A 91 5.51 -43.12 8.62
N LEU A 92 4.63 -44.06 8.28
CA LEU A 92 3.92 -44.04 7.00
C LEU A 92 3.10 -42.76 6.81
N LEU A 93 2.36 -42.35 7.84
CA LEU A 93 1.59 -41.10 7.79
C LEU A 93 2.48 -39.87 7.74
N PHE A 94 3.57 -39.84 8.51
CA PHE A 94 4.55 -38.76 8.46
C PHE A 94 5.12 -38.58 7.04
N ASP A 95 5.52 -39.67 6.39
CA ASP A 95 6.08 -39.64 5.04
C ASP A 95 5.04 -39.20 3.99
N GLU A 96 3.79 -39.66 4.09
CA GLU A 96 2.73 -39.33 3.12
C GLU A 96 2.14 -37.92 3.33
N LEU A 97 2.07 -37.42 4.58
CA LEU A 97 1.27 -36.25 4.94
C LEU A 97 2.09 -35.03 5.38
N SER A 98 3.37 -35.18 5.72
CA SER A 98 4.23 -34.04 6.06
C SER A 98 4.28 -32.93 5.01
N PRO A 99 4.20 -33.17 3.68
CA PRO A 99 4.15 -32.09 2.69
C PRO A 99 2.90 -31.19 2.79
N TYR A 100 1.87 -31.63 3.51
CA TYR A 100 0.62 -30.91 3.71
C TYR A 100 0.49 -30.29 5.11
N CYS A 101 1.47 -30.57 5.99
CA CYS A 101 1.48 -30.21 7.42
C CYS A 101 2.88 -29.75 7.87
N ASP A 102 3.14 -28.44 7.80
CA ASP A 102 4.46 -27.83 8.08
C ASP A 102 5.03 -28.09 9.50
N ARG A 103 4.18 -28.48 10.46
CA ARG A 103 4.56 -28.73 11.86
C ARG A 103 4.44 -30.20 12.27
N MET A 104 4.21 -31.11 11.33
CA MET A 104 4.14 -32.53 11.63
C MET A 104 5.51 -33.06 12.06
N SER A 105 5.54 -33.83 13.12
CA SER A 105 6.67 -34.56 13.68
C SER A 105 6.23 -35.98 14.03
N ASN A 106 7.18 -36.87 14.33
CA ASN A 106 6.87 -38.24 14.75
C ASN A 106 6.05 -38.29 16.06
N GLU A 107 6.13 -37.25 16.90
CA GLU A 107 5.47 -37.18 18.21
C GLU A 107 4.03 -36.66 18.11
N ASN A 108 3.69 -35.91 17.06
CA ASN A 108 2.38 -35.25 16.93
C ASN A 108 1.59 -35.68 15.68
N VAL A 109 1.90 -36.87 15.11
CA VAL A 109 1.27 -37.36 13.87
C VAL A 109 -0.25 -37.39 13.97
N ALA A 110 -0.79 -37.92 15.08
CA ALA A 110 -2.23 -38.02 15.30
C ALA A 110 -2.91 -36.64 15.33
N GLU A 111 -2.37 -35.71 16.12
CA GLU A 111 -2.85 -34.33 16.20
C GLU A 111 -2.77 -33.64 14.83
N SER A 112 -1.63 -33.75 14.15
CA SER A 112 -1.42 -33.14 12.83
C SER A 112 -2.39 -33.68 11.77
N CYS A 113 -2.70 -34.97 11.81
CA CYS A 113 -3.72 -35.58 10.95
C CYS A 113 -5.12 -35.07 11.27
N ALA A 114 -5.44 -34.85 12.55
CA ALA A 114 -6.73 -34.34 12.97
C ALA A 114 -6.96 -32.90 12.52
N TRP A 115 -5.98 -32.03 12.71
CA TRP A 115 -6.02 -30.65 12.21
C TRP A 115 -6.06 -30.59 10.68
N LEU A 116 -5.37 -31.50 9.99
CA LEU A 116 -5.47 -31.61 8.54
C LEU A 116 -6.89 -32.01 8.10
N PHE A 117 -7.51 -32.95 8.80
CA PHE A 117 -8.88 -33.38 8.49
C PHE A 117 -9.89 -32.26 8.75
N ASP A 118 -9.76 -31.56 9.86
CA ASP A 118 -10.58 -30.40 10.20
C ASP A 118 -10.50 -29.32 9.10
N ARG A 119 -9.27 -28.97 8.67
CA ARG A 119 -9.05 -28.05 7.54
C ARG A 119 -9.69 -28.54 6.23
N ILE A 120 -9.69 -29.85 5.97
CA ILE A 120 -10.36 -30.43 4.79
C ILE A 120 -11.88 -30.30 4.90
N ILE A 121 -12.45 -30.51 6.09
CA ILE A 121 -13.87 -30.30 6.35
C ILE A 121 -14.22 -28.83 6.17
N GLU A 122 -13.46 -27.90 6.76
CA GLU A 122 -13.64 -26.46 6.58
C GLU A 122 -13.63 -26.07 5.09
N ALA A 123 -12.59 -26.48 4.36
CA ALA A 123 -12.44 -26.19 2.95
C ALA A 123 -13.58 -26.76 2.08
N ALA A 124 -14.14 -27.91 2.45
CA ALA A 124 -15.24 -28.52 1.71
C ALA A 124 -16.62 -27.97 2.12
N ALA A 125 -16.78 -27.55 3.38
CA ALA A 125 -17.99 -26.98 3.96
C ALA A 125 -18.29 -25.60 3.39
N ILE A 126 -17.23 -24.81 3.18
CA ILE A 126 -17.31 -23.53 2.51
C ILE A 126 -17.73 -23.81 1.06
N PRO A 127 -18.87 -23.26 0.60
CA PRO A 127 -19.20 -23.32 -0.81
C PRO A 127 -18.00 -22.91 -1.64
N SER A 128 -17.66 -23.71 -2.65
CA SER A 128 -17.14 -23.19 -3.91
C SER A 128 -18.25 -22.34 -4.55
N LYS A 129 -18.59 -21.23 -3.89
CA LYS A 129 -18.75 -19.93 -4.48
C LYS A 129 -17.47 -19.21 -4.06
N GLU A 130 -16.34 -19.60 -4.61
CA GLU A 130 -15.95 -18.79 -5.74
C GLU A 130 -16.50 -19.30 -7.09
N LYS A 131 -17.69 -18.80 -7.49
CA LYS A 131 -17.62 -17.92 -8.68
C LYS A 131 -16.50 -17.00 -8.28
N ALA A 132 -15.37 -17.00 -8.99
CA ALA A 132 -14.42 -15.90 -8.86
C ALA A 132 -15.28 -14.68 -8.54
N PHE A 133 -15.11 -14.07 -7.36
CA PHE A 133 -15.59 -12.72 -7.24
C PHE A 133 -14.77 -12.07 -8.35
N GLU A 134 -15.37 -11.98 -9.54
CA GLU A 134 -14.91 -11.11 -10.58
C GLU A 134 -15.12 -9.78 -9.90
N TYR A 135 -14.10 -9.36 -9.14
CA TYR A 135 -13.75 -7.97 -9.13
C TYR A 135 -13.76 -7.62 -10.60
N PRO A 136 -14.69 -6.75 -11.03
CA PRO A 136 -14.77 -6.34 -12.41
C PRO A 136 -13.34 -6.05 -12.83
N CYS A 137 -12.80 -6.88 -13.72
CA CYS A 137 -11.38 -6.78 -14.07
C CYS A 137 -11.12 -5.48 -14.86
N GLU A 138 -12.18 -4.75 -15.16
CA GLU A 138 -12.18 -3.43 -15.71
C GLU A 138 -13.29 -2.64 -15.01
N ASN A 139 -12.93 -1.52 -14.38
CA ASN A 139 -13.91 -0.56 -13.92
C ASN A 139 -14.43 0.16 -15.19
N PRO A 140 -15.74 0.15 -15.51
CA PRO A 140 -16.22 0.76 -16.75
C PRO A 140 -16.17 2.29 -16.70
N ALA A 141 -16.06 2.88 -15.51
CA ALA A 141 -16.01 4.31 -15.26
C ALA A 141 -15.20 4.63 -14.00
N PHE A 142 -14.75 5.89 -13.89
CA PHE A 142 -14.20 6.41 -12.64
C PHE A 142 -15.31 6.56 -11.62
N LEU A 143 -15.14 5.96 -10.44
CA LEU A 143 -16.05 6.17 -9.32
C LEU A 143 -15.51 7.28 -8.42
N PRO A 144 -16.35 8.21 -7.92
CA PRO A 144 -15.91 9.28 -7.03
C PRO A 144 -15.19 8.76 -5.77
N GLU A 145 -15.62 7.62 -5.26
CA GLU A 145 -15.03 6.94 -4.10
C GLU A 145 -13.62 6.39 -4.33
N ASP A 146 -13.17 6.26 -5.58
CA ASP A 146 -11.83 5.77 -5.91
C ASP A 146 -10.79 6.91 -6.01
N VAL A 147 -11.23 8.17 -6.07
CA VAL A 147 -10.35 9.34 -6.30
C VAL A 147 -9.27 9.43 -5.23
N ALA A 148 -9.63 9.24 -3.96
CA ALA A 148 -8.67 9.26 -2.86
C ALA A 148 -7.62 8.14 -3.01
N LEU A 149 -8.05 6.94 -3.40
CA LEU A 149 -7.14 5.81 -3.60
C LEU A 149 -6.26 5.97 -4.86
N LEU A 150 -6.75 6.65 -5.89
CA LEU A 150 -5.94 7.04 -7.06
C LEU A 150 -4.85 8.03 -6.67
N GLN A 151 -5.19 9.05 -5.87
CA GLN A 151 -4.23 10.04 -5.39
C GLN A 151 -3.15 9.41 -4.47
N GLU A 152 -3.57 8.45 -3.65
CA GLU A 152 -2.69 7.68 -2.77
C GLU A 152 -1.70 6.82 -3.56
N ALA A 153 -2.19 6.04 -4.54
CA ALA A 153 -1.37 5.14 -5.34
C ALA A 153 -0.51 5.88 -6.40
N GLY A 154 -0.90 7.09 -6.78
CA GLY A 154 -0.28 7.85 -7.86
C GLY A 154 -0.70 7.36 -9.25
N SER A 155 0.24 7.35 -10.21
CA SER A 155 -0.07 7.04 -11.61
C SER A 155 0.12 5.57 -12.01
N LEU A 156 0.88 4.80 -11.23
CA LEU A 156 1.27 3.41 -11.53
C LEU A 156 0.72 2.43 -10.48
N CYS A 157 0.52 1.18 -10.90
CA CYS A 157 0.10 0.10 -10.01
C CYS A 157 1.17 -0.13 -8.93
N PRO A 158 0.83 0.00 -7.64
CA PRO A 158 1.82 -0.04 -6.56
C PRO A 158 2.40 -1.45 -6.31
N ARG A 159 1.73 -2.51 -6.79
CA ARG A 159 2.25 -3.90 -6.68
C ARG A 159 3.31 -4.22 -7.73
N CYS A 160 3.15 -3.76 -8.97
CA CYS A 160 4.10 -4.10 -10.06
C CYS A 160 5.01 -2.94 -10.47
N GLY A 161 4.66 -1.70 -10.13
CA GLY A 161 5.37 -0.48 -10.52
C GLY A 161 5.40 -0.18 -12.02
N LYS A 162 4.59 -0.89 -12.83
CA LYS A 162 4.70 -0.88 -14.30
C LYS A 162 3.43 -0.41 -15.01
N GLU A 163 2.27 -0.96 -14.63
CA GLU A 163 1.01 -0.67 -15.31
C GLU A 163 0.41 0.66 -14.83
N PRO A 164 0.05 1.59 -15.73
CA PRO A 164 -0.61 2.82 -15.33
C PRO A 164 -2.03 2.54 -14.84
N LEU A 165 -2.46 3.18 -13.76
CA LEU A 165 -3.83 3.02 -13.23
C LEU A 165 -4.86 3.75 -14.09
N VAL A 166 -4.42 4.64 -14.98
CA VAL A 166 -5.27 5.39 -15.91
C VAL A 166 -4.71 5.25 -17.32
N LYS A 167 -5.55 4.87 -18.28
CA LYS A 167 -5.18 4.75 -19.70
C LYS A 167 -5.83 5.86 -20.51
N GLY A 168 -5.03 6.52 -21.35
CA GLY A 168 -5.51 7.50 -22.34
C GLY A 168 -5.45 6.92 -23.75
N ARG A 169 -6.53 7.08 -24.53
CA ARG A 169 -6.53 6.83 -25.98
C ARG A 169 -7.19 8.00 -26.69
N GLY A 170 -6.37 8.91 -27.22
CA GLY A 170 -6.84 10.18 -27.79
C GLY A 170 -7.47 11.06 -26.69
N ARG A 171 -8.71 11.53 -26.91
CA ARG A 171 -9.44 12.34 -25.91
C ARG A 171 -10.16 11.51 -24.82
N LYS A 172 -10.14 10.18 -24.91
CA LYS A 172 -10.81 9.31 -23.93
C LYS A 172 -9.81 8.83 -22.89
N VAL A 173 -10.17 9.02 -21.62
CA VAL A 173 -9.44 8.53 -20.46
C VAL A 173 -10.30 7.46 -19.78
N THR A 174 -9.73 6.31 -19.51
CA THR A 174 -10.41 5.17 -18.89
C THR A 174 -9.60 4.64 -17.71
N PRO A 175 -10.25 4.18 -16.63
CA PRO A 175 -9.56 3.53 -15.54
C PRO A 175 -8.94 2.20 -16.01
N ASN A 176 -7.79 1.86 -15.45
CA ASN A 176 -7.06 0.60 -15.64
C ASN A 176 -6.67 0.03 -14.28
N TYR A 177 -7.63 0.00 -13.38
CA TYR A 177 -7.44 -0.44 -12.01
C TYR A 177 -8.64 -1.23 -11.50
N VAL A 178 -8.40 -1.97 -10.43
CA VAL A 178 -9.39 -2.72 -9.66
C VAL A 178 -9.20 -2.37 -8.19
N LYS A 179 -10.29 -1.91 -7.55
CA LYS A 179 -10.35 -1.71 -6.10
C LYS A 179 -10.28 -3.05 -5.40
N THR A 180 -9.13 -3.34 -4.81
CA THR A 180 -8.76 -4.66 -4.28
C THR A 180 -8.64 -4.55 -2.76
N PRO A 181 -9.28 -5.43 -1.97
CA PRO A 181 -9.07 -5.44 -0.53
C PRO A 181 -7.61 -5.80 -0.24
N VAL A 182 -6.98 -5.02 0.63
CA VAL A 182 -5.62 -5.28 1.10
C VAL A 182 -5.59 -6.58 1.87
N ILE A 183 -6.62 -6.88 2.67
CA ILE A 183 -6.79 -8.18 3.33
C ILE A 183 -8.08 -8.85 2.80
N PRO A 184 -7.97 -9.81 1.86
CA PRO A 184 -9.12 -10.50 1.31
C PRO A 184 -9.95 -11.23 2.38
N PRO A 185 -11.27 -11.42 2.18
CA PRO A 185 -12.12 -12.09 3.16
C PRO A 185 -11.62 -13.49 3.57
N HIS A 186 -11.09 -14.27 2.62
CA HIS A 186 -10.52 -15.59 2.89
C HIS A 186 -9.22 -15.53 3.72
N ALA A 187 -8.53 -14.39 3.73
CA ALA A 187 -7.32 -14.14 4.52
C ALA A 187 -7.62 -13.53 5.90
N ARG A 188 -8.90 -13.28 6.25
CA ARG A 188 -9.32 -12.76 7.57
C ARG A 188 -9.55 -13.82 8.63
N SER A 189 -9.19 -15.08 8.39
CA SER A 189 -9.22 -16.10 9.44
C SER A 189 -8.25 -15.72 10.57
N ARG A 190 -8.62 -16.03 11.82
CA ARG A 190 -7.87 -15.65 13.04
C ARG A 190 -6.38 -16.04 12.95
N ASN A 191 -6.11 -17.20 12.39
CA ASN A 191 -4.75 -17.75 12.23
C ASN A 191 -3.87 -16.95 11.24
N ILE A 192 -4.46 -16.39 10.17
CA ILE A 192 -3.72 -15.59 9.19
C ILE A 192 -3.52 -14.17 9.71
N LEU A 193 -4.54 -13.56 10.33
CA LEU A 193 -4.43 -12.24 10.95
C LEU A 193 -3.38 -12.21 12.06
N ASP A 194 -3.31 -13.25 12.89
CA ASP A 194 -2.26 -13.37 13.91
C ASP A 194 -0.86 -13.55 13.30
N GLY A 195 -0.77 -14.19 12.13
CA GLY A 195 0.46 -14.26 11.34
C GLY A 195 0.89 -12.88 10.81
N ILE A 196 -0.06 -12.12 10.26
CA ILE A 196 0.19 -10.76 9.73
C ILE A 196 0.62 -9.82 10.86
N LYS A 197 -0.06 -9.84 12.01
CA LYS A 197 0.28 -9.02 13.19
C LYS A 197 1.67 -9.30 13.77
N ARG A 198 2.25 -10.47 13.52
CA ARG A 198 3.63 -10.79 13.90
C ARG A 198 4.66 -10.14 12.98
N VAL A 199 4.28 -9.80 11.75
CA VAL A 199 5.18 -9.27 10.70
C VAL A 199 5.02 -7.75 10.56
N THR A 200 3.82 -7.21 10.76
CA THR A 200 3.52 -5.79 10.65
C THR A 200 2.79 -5.28 11.90
N SER A 201 3.22 -4.12 12.40
CA SER A 201 2.62 -3.42 13.54
C SER A 201 1.30 -2.72 13.20
N TRP A 202 0.93 -2.66 11.93
CA TRP A 202 -0.25 -1.96 11.44
C TRP A 202 -1.10 -2.89 10.57
N VAL A 203 -2.40 -2.85 10.79
CA VAL A 203 -3.43 -3.63 10.07
C VAL A 203 -4.63 -2.69 9.86
N PRO A 204 -5.14 -2.53 8.63
CA PRO A 204 -6.28 -1.66 8.38
C PRO A 204 -7.58 -2.24 8.97
N GLU A 205 -8.49 -1.37 9.37
CA GLU A 205 -9.82 -1.76 9.83
C GLU A 205 -10.66 -2.30 8.66
N GLU A 206 -11.36 -3.41 8.87
CA GLU A 206 -12.18 -4.06 7.84
C GLU A 206 -13.22 -3.09 7.25
N GLY A 207 -13.22 -2.95 5.92
CA GLY A 207 -14.16 -2.08 5.22
C GLY A 207 -13.81 -0.59 5.22
N SER A 208 -12.77 -0.18 5.95
CA SER A 208 -12.23 1.18 5.87
C SER A 208 -11.61 1.47 4.49
N ARG A 209 -11.39 2.74 4.14
CA ARG A 209 -10.62 3.11 2.94
C ARG A 209 -9.25 2.42 2.92
N ASP A 210 -8.60 2.32 4.08
CA ASP A 210 -7.24 1.81 4.21
C ASP A 210 -7.16 0.30 3.98
N ASP A 211 -8.30 -0.39 4.03
CA ASP A 211 -8.44 -1.79 3.68
C ASP A 211 -8.59 -2.01 2.17
N TYR A 212 -8.54 -0.97 1.34
CA TYR A 212 -8.56 -1.08 -0.12
C TYR A 212 -7.35 -0.42 -0.78
N ILE A 213 -6.90 -1.01 -1.87
CA ILE A 213 -5.81 -0.51 -2.72
C ILE A 213 -6.19 -0.66 -4.19
N LEU A 214 -5.77 0.28 -5.04
CA LEU A 214 -5.98 0.17 -6.49
C LEU A 214 -4.81 -0.56 -7.13
N LEU A 215 -5.10 -1.69 -7.77
CA LEU A 215 -4.11 -2.48 -8.51
C LEU A 215 -4.51 -2.58 -9.97
N CYS A 216 -3.54 -2.76 -10.87
CA CYS A 216 -3.87 -3.12 -12.25
C CYS A 216 -4.62 -4.48 -12.29
N PRO A 217 -5.41 -4.74 -13.34
CA PRO A 217 -6.26 -5.94 -13.41
C PRO A 217 -5.51 -7.26 -13.23
N SER A 218 -4.29 -7.37 -13.78
CA SER A 218 -3.45 -8.57 -13.65
C SER A 218 -3.01 -8.80 -12.21
N CYS A 219 -2.45 -7.78 -11.56
CA CYS A 219 -2.00 -7.85 -10.17
C CYS A 219 -3.15 -8.12 -9.20
N SER A 220 -4.31 -7.50 -9.41
CA SER A 220 -5.50 -7.75 -8.59
C SER A 220 -5.95 -9.21 -8.72
N ARG A 221 -6.12 -9.70 -9.96
CA ARG A 221 -6.54 -11.08 -10.24
C ARG A 221 -5.59 -12.11 -9.65
N GLU A 222 -4.28 -11.89 -9.80
CA GLU A 222 -3.26 -12.80 -9.26
C GLU A 222 -3.31 -12.82 -7.73
N TYR A 223 -3.43 -11.65 -7.10
CA TYR A 223 -3.51 -11.54 -5.64
C TYR A 223 -4.72 -12.28 -5.09
N LEU A 224 -5.89 -11.99 -5.62
CA LEU A 224 -7.16 -12.49 -5.09
C LEU A 224 -7.38 -13.98 -5.33
N ARG A 225 -6.72 -14.56 -6.33
CA ARG A 225 -6.90 -15.96 -6.68
C ARG A 225 -6.30 -16.91 -5.65
N ASN A 226 -5.14 -16.59 -5.07
CA ASN A 226 -4.40 -17.44 -4.13
C ASN A 226 -3.34 -16.61 -3.37
N CYS A 227 -3.73 -15.66 -2.52
CA CYS A 227 -2.75 -14.93 -1.71
C CYS A 227 -2.26 -15.79 -0.54
N SER A 228 -0.94 -15.86 -0.36
CA SER A 228 -0.30 -16.40 0.85
C SER A 228 -0.27 -15.36 1.98
N THR A 229 0.01 -15.78 3.22
CA THR A 229 0.25 -14.84 4.34
C THR A 229 1.34 -13.81 3.99
N SER A 230 2.40 -14.24 3.28
CA SER A 230 3.45 -13.33 2.79
C SER A 230 2.95 -12.32 1.76
N ASP A 231 2.07 -12.73 0.84
CA ASP A 231 1.48 -11.80 -0.13
C ASP A 231 0.64 -10.74 0.56
N VAL A 232 -0.16 -11.14 1.56
CA VAL A 232 -0.99 -10.21 2.33
C VAL A 232 -0.12 -9.27 3.15
N SER A 233 0.89 -9.78 3.87
CA SER A 233 1.83 -8.94 4.61
C SER A 233 2.53 -7.92 3.71
N ASN A 234 2.95 -8.33 2.51
CA ASN A 234 3.58 -7.43 1.55
C ASN A 234 2.59 -6.34 1.08
N LEU A 235 1.35 -6.70 0.76
CA LEU A 235 0.36 -5.72 0.31
C LEU A 235 -0.04 -4.74 1.43
N VAL A 236 -0.11 -5.20 2.68
CA VAL A 236 -0.28 -4.33 3.86
C VAL A 236 0.90 -3.36 4.01
N SER A 237 2.13 -3.83 3.84
CA SER A 237 3.31 -2.96 3.86
C SER A 237 3.30 -1.93 2.73
N ILE A 238 2.96 -2.33 1.50
CA ILE A 238 2.82 -1.41 0.36
C ILE A 238 1.76 -0.35 0.67
N LYS A 239 0.57 -0.77 1.12
CA LYS A 239 -0.52 0.14 1.46
C LYS A 239 -0.09 1.16 2.52
N ARG A 240 0.57 0.70 3.58
CA ARG A 240 1.09 1.55 4.65
C ARG A 240 2.08 2.59 4.11
N SER A 241 3.03 2.17 3.27
CA SER A 241 4.00 3.09 2.67
C SER A 241 3.34 4.16 1.79
N LEU A 242 2.25 3.83 1.09
CA LEU A 242 1.50 4.81 0.32
C LEU A 242 0.80 5.84 1.22
N ILE A 243 0.17 5.40 2.32
CA ILE A 243 -0.44 6.29 3.32
C ILE A 243 0.62 7.21 3.94
N GLU A 244 1.77 6.66 4.33
CA GLU A 244 2.88 7.42 4.91
C GLU A 244 3.46 8.45 3.92
N ALA A 245 3.58 8.08 2.64
CA ALA A 245 4.01 8.99 1.58
C ALA A 245 2.99 10.10 1.31
N GLU A 246 1.69 9.80 1.32
CA GLU A 246 0.63 10.80 1.20
C GLU A 246 0.66 11.78 2.38
N ASN A 247 0.78 11.29 3.62
CA ASN A 247 0.89 12.13 4.81
C ASN A 247 2.14 13.00 4.77
N SER A 248 3.27 12.44 4.33
CA SER A 248 4.52 13.18 4.18
C SER A 248 4.41 14.26 3.10
N ARG A 249 3.74 13.98 1.98
CA ARG A 249 3.45 14.97 0.94
C ARG A 249 2.49 16.06 1.45
N TRP A 250 1.51 15.68 2.27
CA TRP A 250 0.59 16.64 2.87
C TRP A 250 1.30 17.55 3.88
N LEU A 251 2.11 16.99 4.77
CA LEU A 251 2.96 17.76 5.69
C LEU A 251 3.95 18.64 4.93
N ALA A 252 4.61 18.12 3.89
CA ALA A 252 5.48 18.90 3.03
C ALA A 252 4.74 20.05 2.34
N ASN A 253 3.51 19.82 1.87
CA ASN A 253 2.66 20.86 1.30
C ASN A 253 2.17 21.87 2.35
N GLN A 254 1.98 21.48 3.62
CA GLN A 254 1.69 22.41 4.71
C GLN A 254 2.91 23.26 5.11
N HIS A 255 4.12 22.78 4.86
CA HIS A 255 5.37 23.49 5.09
C HIS A 255 5.89 24.24 3.86
N ASP A 256 5.17 24.24 2.75
CA ASP A 256 5.60 24.83 1.48
C ASP A 256 5.18 26.30 1.43
N LEU A 257 6.14 27.16 1.80
CA LEU A 257 6.09 28.63 1.91
C LEU A 257 5.21 29.16 3.06
N GLN A 258 5.90 29.50 4.16
CA GLN A 258 5.38 29.85 5.49
C GLN A 258 4.47 31.10 5.48
N GLU A 259 3.60 31.25 6.50
CA GLU A 259 2.85 32.50 6.77
C GLU A 259 3.76 33.73 6.65
N GLY A 260 5.03 33.62 7.08
CA GLY A 260 6.03 34.67 6.91
C GLY A 260 6.30 35.11 5.47
N ILE A 261 6.19 34.24 4.45
CA ILE A 261 6.37 34.67 3.04
C ILE A 261 5.16 35.44 2.55
N VAL A 262 3.95 35.06 2.99
CA VAL A 262 2.74 35.84 2.71
C VAL A 262 2.86 37.22 3.36
N GLU A 263 3.33 37.30 4.60
CA GLU A 263 3.61 38.57 5.27
C GLU A 263 4.69 39.39 4.54
N LEU A 264 5.79 38.77 4.11
CA LEU A 264 6.84 39.42 3.35
C LEU A 264 6.32 40.00 2.03
N LEU A 265 5.50 39.24 1.28
CA LEU A 265 4.89 39.73 0.04
C LEU A 265 3.91 40.87 0.30
N PHE A 266 3.13 40.80 1.38
CA PHE A 266 2.26 41.89 1.81
C PHE A 266 3.05 43.16 2.15
N SER A 267 4.15 43.02 2.91
CA SER A 267 5.08 44.10 3.24
C SER A 267 5.71 44.71 1.99
N LEU A 268 6.09 43.90 0.99
CA LEU A 268 6.62 44.37 -0.30
C LEU A 268 5.62 45.18 -1.13
N VAL A 269 4.34 44.83 -1.06
CA VAL A 269 3.28 45.52 -1.80
C VAL A 269 2.85 46.80 -1.09
N GLY A 270 2.86 46.81 0.25
CA GLY A 270 2.51 47.96 1.07
C GLY A 270 3.64 48.96 1.30
N SER A 271 4.89 48.59 1.03
CA SER A 271 6.04 49.48 1.23
C SER A 271 6.20 50.45 0.07
N ASN A 272 6.06 51.74 0.37
CA ASN A 272 6.45 52.80 -0.56
C ASN A 272 7.98 52.96 -0.46
N LEU A 273 8.72 52.23 -1.30
CA LEU A 273 10.19 52.18 -1.31
C LEU A 273 10.85 53.45 -1.87
N ASP A 274 10.24 54.61 -1.59
CA ASP A 274 10.65 55.86 -2.20
C ASP A 274 11.93 56.46 -1.62
N GLU A 275 12.55 55.91 -0.56
CA GLU A 275 13.72 56.60 0.03
C GLU A 275 14.74 55.79 0.84
N ALA A 276 14.80 54.45 0.75
CA ALA A 276 15.74 53.67 1.57
C ALA A 276 16.63 52.73 0.76
N SER A 277 17.94 52.99 0.85
CA SER A 277 19.07 52.10 0.55
C SER A 277 19.80 52.25 -0.80
N SER A 278 20.12 53.48 -1.20
CA SER A 278 21.29 53.71 -2.05
C SER A 278 22.59 53.68 -1.22
N SER A 279 22.88 52.59 -0.51
CA SER A 279 24.19 52.41 0.13
C SER A 279 25.20 51.86 -0.89
N GLU A 280 26.43 52.37 -0.86
CA GLU A 280 27.54 51.91 -1.72
C GLU A 280 27.82 50.40 -1.55
N GLU A 281 27.46 49.82 -0.40
CA GLU A 281 27.57 48.38 -0.08
C GLU A 281 26.62 47.50 -0.91
N LEU A 282 25.38 47.95 -1.16
CA LEU A 282 24.41 47.21 -1.99
C LEU A 282 24.82 47.16 -3.46
N ARG A 283 25.51 48.20 -3.94
CA ARG A 283 26.09 48.23 -5.30
C ARG A 283 27.25 47.24 -5.45
N ILE A 284 28.04 47.05 -4.40
CA ILE A 284 29.16 46.10 -4.39
C ILE A 284 28.64 44.65 -4.34
N GLU A 285 27.57 44.36 -3.59
CA GLU A 285 26.95 43.02 -3.55
C GLU A 285 26.28 42.65 -4.89
N ALA A 286 25.59 43.57 -5.58
CA ALA A 286 24.89 43.30 -6.86
C ALA A 286 25.81 42.80 -8.00
N HIS A 287 27.13 42.94 -7.87
CA HIS A 287 28.09 42.41 -8.84
C HIS A 287 28.05 40.87 -8.98
N ALA A 288 27.55 40.12 -7.98
CA ALA A 288 27.45 38.67 -8.03
C ALA A 288 26.35 38.12 -8.98
N VAL A 289 25.36 38.94 -9.35
CA VAL A 289 24.30 38.56 -10.32
C VAL A 289 24.88 38.38 -11.72
N ARG A 290 25.92 39.15 -12.07
CA ARG A 290 26.50 39.22 -13.42
C ARG A 290 27.13 37.91 -13.88
N ASP A 291 27.59 37.10 -12.93
CA ASP A 291 28.26 35.83 -13.20
C ASP A 291 27.29 34.64 -13.22
N LYS A 292 26.03 34.83 -12.82
CA LYS A 292 25.00 33.77 -12.76
C LYS A 292 24.05 33.77 -13.96
N ILE A 293 23.81 34.94 -14.56
CA ILE A 293 22.94 35.07 -15.74
C ILE A 293 23.81 35.01 -17.00
N GLN A 294 23.45 34.13 -17.93
CA GLN A 294 24.19 33.92 -19.17
C GLN A 294 24.35 35.23 -19.96
N ARG A 295 25.53 35.46 -20.54
CA ARG A 295 25.85 36.72 -21.26
C ARG A 295 24.87 37.04 -22.40
N GLY A 296 24.23 36.03 -22.97
CA GLY A 296 23.19 36.18 -24.00
C GLY A 296 21.85 36.72 -23.49
N ASN A 297 21.62 36.77 -22.17
CA ASN A 297 20.37 37.19 -21.56
C ASN A 297 20.49 38.55 -20.84
N ALA A 298 20.87 39.58 -21.60
CA ALA A 298 21.08 40.93 -21.07
C ALA A 298 19.82 41.54 -20.42
N PHE A 299 18.63 41.20 -20.94
CA PHE A 299 17.37 41.68 -20.39
C PHE A 299 17.13 41.15 -18.98
N LEU A 300 17.21 39.82 -18.78
CA LEU A 300 17.04 39.23 -17.45
C LEU A 300 18.06 39.78 -16.47
N ARG A 301 19.32 39.91 -16.91
CA ARG A 301 20.39 40.48 -16.07
C ARG A 301 20.07 41.89 -15.61
N ASN A 302 19.71 42.79 -16.52
CA ASN A 302 19.42 44.18 -16.17
C ASN A 302 18.18 44.29 -15.27
N THR A 303 17.15 43.49 -15.54
CA THR A 303 15.95 43.45 -14.72
C THR A 303 16.28 42.95 -13.32
N THR A 304 16.93 41.80 -13.19
CA THR A 304 17.34 41.26 -11.88
C THR A 304 18.26 42.20 -11.12
N GLU A 305 19.23 42.85 -11.77
CA GLU A 305 20.08 43.88 -11.15
C GLU A 305 19.24 45.03 -10.57
N SER A 306 18.24 45.51 -11.32
CA SER A 306 17.33 46.57 -10.85
C SER A 306 16.56 46.13 -9.61
N TYR A 307 15.98 44.93 -9.62
CA TYR A 307 15.22 44.42 -8.48
C TYR A 307 16.10 44.15 -7.25
N VAL A 308 17.30 43.60 -7.43
CA VAL A 308 18.25 43.42 -6.32
C VAL A 308 18.61 44.78 -5.73
N THR A 309 18.93 45.77 -6.56
CA THR A 309 19.29 47.12 -6.10
C THR A 309 18.15 47.78 -5.32
N SER A 310 16.90 47.59 -5.76
CA SER A 310 15.74 48.24 -5.16
C SER A 310 15.16 47.52 -3.93
N TYR A 311 15.25 46.19 -3.85
CA TYR A 311 14.48 45.40 -2.88
C TYR A 311 15.34 44.53 -1.94
N TYR A 312 16.61 44.26 -2.26
CA TYR A 312 17.39 43.27 -1.50
C TYR A 312 17.53 43.64 -0.02
N GLY A 313 17.88 44.89 0.29
CA GLY A 313 18.04 45.35 1.68
C GLY A 313 16.76 45.21 2.49
N PHE A 314 15.62 45.58 1.90
CA PHE A 314 14.31 45.45 2.53
C PHE A 314 13.95 43.98 2.78
N ILE A 315 14.04 43.13 1.75
CA ILE A 315 13.71 41.71 1.84
C ILE A 315 14.59 41.01 2.88
N ARG A 316 15.90 41.34 2.94
CA ARG A 316 16.84 40.79 3.93
C ARG A 316 16.44 41.13 5.36
N GLU A 317 16.07 42.39 5.61
CA GLU A 317 15.66 42.81 6.95
C GLU A 317 14.32 42.19 7.35
N GLU A 318 13.39 42.07 6.40
CA GLU A 318 12.10 41.43 6.65
C GLU A 318 12.25 39.94 6.97
N PHE A 319 13.09 39.21 6.25
CA PHE A 319 13.43 37.82 6.59
C PHE A 319 13.97 37.70 8.03
N ARG A 320 14.86 38.60 8.45
CA ARG A 320 15.40 38.63 9.82
C ARG A 320 14.32 38.89 10.87
N ASN A 321 13.38 39.78 10.58
CA ASN A 321 12.29 40.11 11.50
C ASN A 321 11.33 38.94 11.67
N LEU A 322 10.95 38.31 10.56
CA LEU A 322 10.05 37.16 10.54
C LEU A 322 10.67 35.92 11.19
N GLU A 323 11.98 35.72 11.03
CA GLU A 323 12.71 34.65 11.72
C GLU A 323 12.77 34.87 13.23
N LYS A 324 13.02 36.11 13.68
CA LYS A 324 12.95 36.47 15.11
C LYS A 324 11.55 36.27 15.69
N ALA A 325 10.50 36.51 14.89
CA ALA A 325 9.11 36.30 15.28
C ALA A 325 8.71 34.80 15.28
N GLY A 326 9.57 33.91 14.77
CA GLY A 326 9.28 32.48 14.63
C GLY A 326 8.26 32.15 13.54
N LEU A 327 7.97 33.10 12.64
CA LEU A 327 7.00 32.96 11.56
C LEU A 327 7.60 32.31 10.30
N LEU A 328 8.93 32.33 10.19
CA LEU A 328 9.66 31.60 9.16
C LEU A 328 11.01 31.06 9.64
N HIS A 329 11.61 30.17 8.86
CA HIS A 329 12.98 29.69 9.06
C HIS A 329 13.77 29.83 7.77
N TRP A 330 14.85 30.62 7.80
CA TRP A 330 15.61 30.98 6.60
C TRP A 330 16.08 29.75 5.81
N GLU A 331 16.69 28.78 6.49
CA GLU A 331 17.27 27.58 5.87
C GLU A 331 16.22 26.74 5.13
N THR A 332 15.00 26.68 5.67
CA THR A 332 13.88 25.95 5.05
C THR A 332 13.45 26.63 3.74
N VAL A 333 13.27 27.96 3.76
CA VAL A 333 12.85 28.72 2.58
C VAL A 333 13.93 28.67 1.51
N ALA A 334 15.18 28.98 1.88
CA ALA A 334 16.32 28.90 0.98
C ALA A 334 16.45 27.51 0.32
N GLY A 335 16.31 26.45 1.11
CA GLY A 335 16.34 25.07 0.61
C GLY A 335 15.24 24.74 -0.40
N GLN A 336 14.02 25.27 -0.22
CA GLN A 336 12.92 25.08 -1.18
C GLN A 336 13.22 25.77 -2.52
N PHE A 337 13.67 27.04 -2.47
CA PHE A 337 14.07 27.78 -3.68
C PHE A 337 15.20 27.08 -4.44
N LYS A 338 16.21 26.59 -3.71
CA LYS A 338 17.34 25.84 -4.27
C LYS A 338 16.93 24.54 -4.94
N SER A 339 16.13 23.72 -4.25
CA SER A 339 15.70 22.42 -4.77
C SER A 339 14.86 22.57 -6.04
N TYR A 340 13.94 23.54 -6.04
CA TYR A 340 13.06 23.75 -7.18
C TYR A 340 13.79 24.39 -8.37
N SER A 341 14.67 25.37 -8.14
CA SER A 341 15.50 25.94 -9.20
C SER A 341 16.38 24.88 -9.88
N GLN A 342 17.07 24.04 -9.09
CA GLN A 342 17.89 22.94 -9.59
C GLN A 342 17.08 21.95 -10.44
N THR A 343 15.88 21.57 -9.99
CA THR A 343 15.01 20.66 -10.74
C THR A 343 14.64 21.22 -12.13
N LEU A 344 14.37 22.52 -12.21
CA LEU A 344 14.04 23.19 -13.47
C LEU A 344 15.29 23.32 -14.37
N GLU A 345 16.43 23.70 -13.80
CA GLU A 345 17.71 23.80 -14.51
C GLU A 345 18.16 22.45 -15.09
N ASP A 346 18.09 21.37 -14.30
CA ASP A 346 18.45 20.00 -14.70
C ASP A 346 17.57 19.46 -15.83
N SER A 347 16.36 19.99 -15.99
CA SER A 347 15.47 19.67 -17.11
C SER A 347 15.88 20.33 -18.45
N GLY A 348 16.89 21.20 -18.43
CA GLY A 348 17.35 21.97 -19.58
C GLY A 348 16.51 23.22 -19.87
N MET A 349 15.75 23.70 -18.88
CA MET A 349 14.89 24.87 -19.02
C MET A 349 15.70 26.18 -19.17
N PRO A 350 15.35 27.08 -20.10
CA PRO A 350 16.00 28.39 -20.23
C PRO A 350 15.84 29.26 -18.97
N GLN A 351 16.84 30.11 -18.67
CA GLN A 351 16.86 30.92 -17.43
C GLN A 351 15.64 31.83 -17.24
N ASN A 352 15.07 32.39 -18.31
CA ASN A 352 13.84 33.19 -18.23
C ASN A 352 12.66 32.33 -17.74
N ASP A 353 12.51 31.14 -18.33
CA ASP A 353 11.42 30.23 -18.02
C ASP A 353 11.57 29.67 -16.59
N VAL A 354 12.81 29.46 -16.11
CA VAL A 354 13.08 29.10 -14.70
C VAL A 354 12.61 30.20 -13.76
N VAL A 355 12.94 31.47 -14.05
CA VAL A 355 12.51 32.60 -13.22
C VAL A 355 10.99 32.75 -13.23
N ASP A 356 10.36 32.62 -14.39
CA ASP A 356 8.90 32.68 -14.52
C ASP A 356 8.22 31.55 -13.75
N ALA A 357 8.75 30.32 -13.83
CA ALA A 357 8.23 29.17 -13.09
C ALA A 357 8.40 29.30 -11.56
N LEU A 358 9.48 29.93 -11.10
CA LEU A 358 9.67 30.27 -9.69
C LEU A 358 8.66 31.32 -9.22
N CYS A 359 8.42 32.37 -10.01
CA CYS A 359 7.39 33.37 -9.71
C CYS A 359 5.99 32.75 -9.66
N ASP A 360 5.66 31.87 -10.61
CA ASP A 360 4.37 31.16 -10.64
C ASP A 360 4.20 30.24 -9.43
N TRP A 361 5.28 29.57 -9.02
CA TRP A 361 5.28 28.73 -7.84
C TRP A 361 5.04 29.54 -6.55
N ILE A 362 5.69 30.69 -6.38
CA ILE A 362 5.44 31.59 -5.24
C ILE A 362 3.98 32.05 -5.24
N ALA A 363 3.47 32.55 -6.38
CA ALA A 363 2.11 33.06 -6.49
C ALA A 363 1.07 31.97 -6.19
N LEU A 364 1.26 30.77 -6.72
CA LEU A 364 0.39 29.62 -6.49
C LEU A 364 0.36 29.22 -5.00
N LYS A 365 1.52 29.22 -4.34
CA LYS A 365 1.66 28.77 -2.95
C LYS A 365 1.15 29.79 -1.94
N THR A 366 1.34 31.08 -2.22
CA THR A 366 0.95 32.18 -1.32
C THR A 366 -0.45 32.73 -1.59
N GLY A 367 -1.04 32.38 -2.74
CA GLY A 367 -2.29 32.96 -3.23
C GLY A 367 -2.16 34.40 -3.73
N TYR A 368 -0.93 34.94 -3.79
CA TYR A 368 -0.65 36.34 -4.09
C TYR A 368 -0.50 36.60 -5.59
N ASN A 369 -1.59 36.39 -6.34
CA ASN A 369 -1.58 36.45 -7.81
C ASN A 369 -1.53 37.86 -8.39
N ASP A 370 -1.91 38.89 -7.61
CA ASP A 370 -2.13 40.25 -8.12
C ASP A 370 -0.84 41.08 -8.23
N SER A 371 0.27 40.62 -7.65
CA SER A 371 1.54 41.37 -7.57
C SER A 371 2.74 40.55 -8.03
N ARG A 372 2.80 40.25 -9.34
CA ARG A 372 3.92 39.50 -9.94
C ARG A 372 5.28 40.14 -9.69
N PHE A 373 5.34 41.48 -9.58
CA PHE A 373 6.59 42.18 -9.25
C PHE A 373 7.15 41.80 -7.88
N ALA A 374 6.31 41.53 -6.87
CA ALA A 374 6.75 41.14 -5.53
C ALA A 374 7.33 39.72 -5.53
N CYS A 375 6.70 38.80 -6.29
CA CYS A 375 7.25 37.47 -6.54
C CYS A 375 8.62 37.56 -7.24
N TYR A 376 8.74 38.43 -8.25
CA TYR A 376 10.01 38.64 -8.95
C TYR A 376 11.08 39.26 -8.04
N ALA A 377 10.73 40.24 -7.21
CA ALA A 377 11.65 40.82 -6.24
C ALA A 377 12.22 39.76 -5.28
N LEU A 378 11.37 38.83 -4.83
CA LEU A 378 11.79 37.71 -4.00
C LEU A 378 12.70 36.72 -4.75
N VAL A 379 12.38 36.37 -6.00
CA VAL A 379 13.25 35.52 -6.83
C VAL A 379 14.61 36.20 -7.07
N ALA A 380 14.62 37.51 -7.37
CA ALA A 380 15.83 38.29 -7.57
C ALA A 380 16.73 38.29 -6.31
N PHE A 381 16.11 38.36 -5.12
CA PHE A 381 16.82 38.19 -3.85
C PHE A 381 17.51 36.82 -3.73
N PHE A 382 16.85 35.71 -4.08
CA PHE A 382 17.47 34.37 -4.04
C PHE A 382 18.49 34.11 -5.16
N ILE A 383 18.34 34.76 -6.32
CA ILE A 383 19.40 34.78 -7.35
C ILE A 383 20.66 35.44 -6.78
N GLN A 384 20.50 36.57 -6.09
CA GLN A 384 21.62 37.26 -5.44
C GLN A 384 22.28 36.39 -4.36
N ASP A 385 21.48 35.77 -3.48
CA ASP A 385 21.97 34.99 -2.34
C ASP A 385 22.54 33.60 -2.68
N CYS A 386 22.58 33.24 -3.98
CA CYS A 386 23.15 31.98 -4.50
C CYS A 386 22.28 30.72 -4.29
N GLU A 387 20.98 30.88 -4.09
CA GLU A 387 20.05 29.75 -4.05
C GLU A 387 19.37 29.49 -5.42
N VAL A 388 19.49 30.42 -6.36
CA VAL A 388 19.00 30.26 -7.75
C VAL A 388 20.12 30.56 -8.74
N PHE A 389 20.35 29.63 -9.68
CA PHE A 389 21.51 29.55 -10.58
C PHE A 389 22.86 29.40 -9.88
N HIS A 390 23.65 28.42 -10.34
CA HIS A 390 25.07 28.35 -9.99
C HIS A 390 25.88 29.35 -10.83
N ALA A 391 26.99 29.86 -10.31
CA ALA A 391 27.88 30.73 -11.07
C ALA A 391 28.30 30.02 -12.37
N ALA A 392 28.12 30.70 -13.51
CA ALA A 392 28.54 30.17 -14.80
C ALA A 392 30.07 30.04 -14.81
N SER A 393 30.58 28.86 -15.14
CA SER A 393 32.02 28.60 -15.27
C SER A 393 32.61 29.27 -16.51
#